data_AF-A0A1M3E0A7-F1
#
_entry.id   AF-A0A1M3E0A7-F1
#
_cell.length_a   1.000
_cell.length_b   1.000
_cell.length_c   1.000
_cell.angle_alpha   90.00
_cell.angle_beta   90.00
_cell.angle_gamma   90.00
#
_symmetry.space_group_name_H-M   'P 1'
#
loop_
_entity.id
_entity.type
_entity.pdbx_description
1 polymer ?
#
loop_
_entity_poly.entity_id
_entity_poly.type
_entity_poly.pdbx_seq_one_letter_code
_entity_poly.pdbx_strand_id
1 'polypeptide(L)'
;MLSVSAFAQCFIKGSSTLKMQETETYTVDKDIAQCSDCHLWTTNGGDVSLIGNPKDASVKLKANGGGRTIISLVMLSPQGVVQCSKMVDVQQDLTAGLKSGDPNCDIVLTNFLEAKSSDGTVSFRTESASSNLTYEWISSYADGTTQNSTNPQPKFSNPEGNTITAIEVKVKSKYCIKSLKKTYSTDYWKSY
;
A
#
# COMPACT_ATOMS: atom_id res chain seq x y z
N MET A 1 42.55 -14.35 -30.53
CA MET A 1 41.79 -14.66 -29.29
C MET A 1 40.70 -13.61 -29.17
N LEU A 2 39.43 -14.00 -29.32
CA LEU A 2 38.31 -13.09 -29.06
C LEU A 2 38.16 -12.96 -27.55
N SER A 3 38.57 -11.83 -26.99
CA SER A 3 38.25 -11.46 -25.62
C SER A 3 36.77 -11.07 -25.59
N VAL A 4 35.93 -11.95 -25.06
CA VAL A 4 34.56 -11.60 -24.68
C VAL A 4 34.69 -10.75 -23.42
N SER A 5 34.69 -9.43 -23.59
CA SER A 5 34.58 -8.48 -22.48
C SER A 5 33.22 -8.69 -21.81
N ALA A 6 33.20 -9.50 -20.75
CA ALA A 6 32.06 -9.55 -19.85
C ALA A 6 31.98 -8.18 -19.16
N PHE A 7 31.09 -7.31 -19.64
CA PHE A 7 30.72 -6.09 -18.92
C PHE A 7 30.25 -6.53 -17.54
N ALA A 8 31.00 -6.17 -16.49
CA ALA A 8 30.60 -6.44 -15.12
C ALA A 8 29.29 -5.67 -14.86
N GLN A 9 28.18 -6.39 -14.85
CA GLN A 9 26.87 -5.81 -14.54
C GLN A 9 26.83 -5.52 -13.03
N CYS A 10 26.68 -4.25 -12.66
CA CYS A 10 26.46 -3.81 -11.28
C CYS A 10 25.02 -4.12 -10.87
N PHE A 11 24.84 -4.74 -9.71
CA PHE A 11 23.53 -5.00 -9.14
C PHE A 11 23.50 -4.58 -7.67
N ILE A 12 22.31 -4.24 -7.18
CA ILE A 12 22.08 -3.92 -5.76
C ILE A 12 21.32 -5.09 -5.11
N LYS A 13 21.93 -5.69 -4.09
CA LYS A 13 21.28 -6.63 -3.17
C LYS A 13 20.46 -5.89 -2.12
N GLY A 14 19.37 -6.53 -1.71
CA GLY A 14 18.36 -5.98 -0.80
C GLY A 14 16.94 -6.34 -1.27
N SER A 15 15.96 -6.22 -0.39
CA SER A 15 14.56 -6.42 -0.75
C SER A 15 14.09 -5.43 -1.83
N SER A 16 13.11 -5.83 -2.66
CA SER A 16 12.41 -4.90 -3.57
C SER A 16 11.14 -4.32 -2.95
N THR A 17 10.79 -4.76 -1.74
CA THR A 17 9.62 -4.29 -0.99
C THR A 17 10.01 -4.00 0.45
N LEU A 18 9.57 -2.85 0.97
CA LEU A 18 9.73 -2.47 2.37
C LEU A 18 8.39 -2.16 3.00
N LYS A 19 8.23 -2.40 4.30
CA LYS A 19 7.12 -1.80 5.05
C LYS A 19 7.51 -0.42 5.57
N MET A 20 6.52 0.45 5.76
CA MET A 20 6.74 1.75 6.41
C MET A 20 7.41 1.57 7.79
N GLN A 21 8.35 2.46 8.13
CA GLN A 21 9.21 2.42 9.33
C GLN A 21 10.21 1.27 9.40
N GLU A 22 10.18 0.34 8.44
CA GLU A 22 11.19 -0.69 8.33
C GLU A 22 12.52 -0.08 7.84
N THR A 23 13.61 -0.73 8.21
CA THR A 23 14.95 -0.39 7.74
C THR A 23 15.59 -1.65 7.18
N GLU A 24 16.12 -1.54 5.97
CA GLU A 24 16.74 -2.66 5.25
C GLU A 24 18.13 -2.26 4.77
N THR A 25 19.03 -3.24 4.69
CA THR A 25 20.40 -3.01 4.21
C THR A 25 20.48 -3.33 2.72
N TYR A 26 20.99 -2.36 1.96
CA TYR A 26 21.28 -2.49 0.55
C TYR A 26 22.79 -2.52 0.34
N THR A 27 23.26 -3.40 -0.54
CA THR A 27 24.69 -3.64 -0.77
C THR A 27 24.94 -3.87 -2.25
N VAL A 28 26.07 -3.40 -2.77
CA VAL A 28 26.48 -3.74 -4.13
C VAL A 28 26.77 -5.25 -4.25
N ASP A 29 26.26 -5.90 -5.29
CA ASP A 29 26.63 -7.27 -5.62
C ASP A 29 27.99 -7.27 -6.31
N LYS A 30 28.93 -8.07 -5.77
CA LYS A 30 30.31 -8.15 -6.26
C LYS A 30 30.93 -6.75 -6.41
N ASP A 31 31.24 -6.12 -5.28
CA ASP A 31 31.92 -4.84 -5.24
C ASP A 31 33.22 -4.87 -6.06
N ILE A 32 33.24 -4.12 -7.17
CA ILE A 32 34.39 -3.95 -8.06
C ILE A 32 34.96 -2.53 -7.97
N ALA A 33 34.58 -1.76 -6.95
CA ALA A 33 35.11 -0.43 -6.72
C ALA A 33 36.63 -0.49 -6.49
N GLN A 34 37.34 0.54 -6.94
CA GLN A 34 38.79 0.61 -6.81
C GLN A 34 39.25 1.04 -5.38
N CYS A 35 38.31 1.37 -4.51
CA CYS A 35 38.51 1.89 -3.15
C CYS A 35 37.30 1.55 -2.28
N SER A 36 37.50 1.51 -0.96
CA SER A 36 36.44 1.23 0.01
C SER A 36 35.41 2.35 0.16
N ASP A 37 35.75 3.59 -0.24
CA ASP A 37 34.97 4.80 -0.01
C ASP A 37 34.59 5.55 -1.30
N CYS A 38 34.62 4.88 -2.46
CA CYS A 38 34.26 5.47 -3.75
C CYS A 38 32.91 5.03 -4.29
N HIS A 39 31.97 4.80 -3.37
CA HIS A 39 30.56 4.66 -3.68
C HIS A 39 29.85 6.01 -3.55
N LEU A 40 28.69 6.11 -4.18
CA LEU A 40 27.76 7.20 -4.00
C LEU A 40 26.34 6.64 -4.07
N TRP A 41 25.73 6.52 -2.91
CA TRP A 41 24.33 6.11 -2.78
C TRP A 41 23.40 7.33 -2.83
N THR A 42 22.34 7.21 -3.61
CA THR A 42 21.29 8.24 -3.73
C THR A 42 19.91 7.58 -3.82
N THR A 43 18.88 8.35 -3.47
CA THR A 43 17.48 7.94 -3.58
C THR A 43 16.70 8.97 -4.39
N ASN A 44 15.78 8.50 -5.23
CA ASN A 44 14.86 9.37 -5.98
C ASN A 44 13.42 8.88 -5.77
N GLY A 45 12.53 9.81 -5.39
CA GLY A 45 11.13 9.52 -5.13
C GLY A 45 10.89 8.83 -3.78
N GLY A 46 9.62 8.80 -3.37
CA GLY A 46 9.20 8.29 -2.06
C GLY A 46 9.67 9.16 -0.88
N ASP A 47 9.23 8.78 0.33
CA ASP A 47 9.72 9.36 1.57
C ASP A 47 10.60 8.33 2.30
N VAL A 48 11.90 8.40 2.02
CA VAL A 48 12.91 7.46 2.54
C VAL A 48 14.17 8.20 2.97
N SER A 49 14.95 7.59 3.84
CA SER A 49 16.23 8.12 4.29
C SER A 49 17.33 7.09 4.19
N LEU A 50 18.49 7.50 3.67
CA LEU A 50 19.71 6.71 3.74
C LEU A 50 20.34 6.89 5.13
N ILE A 51 20.69 5.78 5.76
CA ILE A 51 21.37 5.70 7.05
C ILE A 51 22.73 5.03 6.83
N GLY A 52 23.77 5.66 7.36
CA GLY A 52 25.15 5.24 7.18
C GLY A 52 25.91 6.17 6.24
N ASN A 53 27.15 5.80 5.91
CA ASN A 53 27.99 6.57 5.03
C ASN A 53 27.67 6.22 3.56
N PRO A 54 27.24 7.19 2.72
CA PRO A 54 26.90 6.93 1.32
C PRO A 54 28.12 6.60 0.44
N LYS A 55 29.32 6.57 1.01
CA LYS A 55 30.57 6.18 0.36
C LYS A 55 30.95 4.71 0.55
N ASP A 56 30.27 4.01 1.45
CA ASP A 56 30.54 2.60 1.72
C ASP A 56 29.85 1.70 0.69
N ALA A 57 30.30 0.46 0.57
CA ALA A 57 29.70 -0.57 -0.30
C ALA A 57 28.26 -0.95 0.08
N SER A 58 27.80 -0.53 1.26
CA SER A 58 26.45 -0.79 1.78
C SER A 58 25.88 0.42 2.50
N VAL A 59 24.56 0.61 2.36
CA VAL A 59 23.80 1.61 3.09
C VAL A 59 22.52 0.99 3.63
N LYS A 60 21.98 1.58 4.71
CA LYS A 60 20.64 1.24 5.18
C LYS A 60 19.65 2.21 4.56
N LEU A 61 18.52 1.70 4.09
CA LEU A 61 17.39 2.50 3.65
C LEU A 61 16.28 2.38 4.69
N LYS A 62 15.89 3.49 5.29
CA LYS A 62 14.72 3.58 6.16
C LYS A 62 13.53 4.12 5.38
N ALA A 63 12.42 3.40 5.42
CA ALA A 63 11.15 3.88 4.87
C ALA A 63 10.44 4.80 5.86
N ASN A 64 10.21 6.06 5.53
CA ASN A 64 9.46 6.99 6.36
C ASN A 64 7.99 7.12 5.92
N GLY A 65 7.72 6.93 4.62
CA GLY A 65 6.38 6.99 4.04
C GLY A 65 6.21 6.04 2.85
N GLY A 66 4.95 5.84 2.44
CA GLY A 66 4.58 4.95 1.35
C GLY A 66 4.99 5.45 -0.03
N GLY A 67 5.07 4.52 -0.98
CA GLY A 67 5.28 4.82 -2.39
C GLY A 67 6.55 4.20 -2.97
N ARG A 68 6.80 4.49 -4.25
CA ARG A 68 7.94 3.95 -4.97
C ARG A 68 9.15 4.86 -4.82
N THR A 69 10.28 4.27 -4.49
CA THR A 69 11.59 4.92 -4.49
C THR A 69 12.57 4.14 -5.37
N ILE A 70 13.54 4.84 -5.93
CA ILE A 70 14.66 4.25 -6.66
C ILE A 70 15.92 4.49 -5.85
N ILE A 71 16.55 3.40 -5.38
CA ILE A 71 17.89 3.46 -4.81
C ILE A 71 18.91 3.31 -5.93
N SER A 72 19.84 4.25 -6.03
CA SER A 72 20.88 4.29 -7.05
C SER A 72 22.25 4.29 -6.41
N LEU A 73 23.18 3.55 -7.01
CA LEU A 73 24.58 3.51 -6.66
C LEU A 73 25.41 3.91 -7.87
N VAL A 74 26.38 4.80 -7.64
CA VAL A 74 27.49 5.07 -8.56
C VAL A 74 28.79 4.68 -7.86
N MET A 75 29.70 4.01 -8.56
CA MET A 75 31.03 3.70 -8.03
C MET A 75 32.10 3.84 -9.11
N LEU A 76 33.35 4.05 -8.69
CA LEU A 76 34.50 4.12 -9.59
C LEU A 76 35.24 2.78 -9.59
N SER A 77 35.23 2.08 -10.73
CA SER A 77 35.95 0.82 -10.93
C SER A 77 37.23 1.03 -11.74
N PRO A 78 38.15 0.04 -11.80
CA PRO A 78 39.34 0.09 -12.65
C PRO A 78 39.04 0.29 -14.15
N GLN A 79 37.82 0.01 -14.58
CA GLN A 79 37.37 0.13 -15.97
C GLN A 79 36.59 1.43 -16.22
N GLY A 80 36.34 2.24 -15.20
CA GLY A 80 35.61 3.50 -15.29
C GLY A 80 34.46 3.60 -14.29
N VAL A 81 33.55 4.56 -14.53
CA VAL A 81 32.37 4.76 -13.68
C VAL A 81 31.33 3.69 -13.97
N VAL A 82 30.83 3.07 -12.91
CA VAL A 82 29.77 2.04 -12.98
C VAL A 82 28.56 2.53 -12.18
N GLN A 83 27.36 2.33 -12.72
CA GLN A 83 26.11 2.74 -12.09
C GLN A 83 25.12 1.58 -12.10
N CYS A 84 24.41 1.39 -10.99
CA CYS A 84 23.24 0.53 -10.94
C CYS A 84 22.12 1.12 -10.09
N SER A 85 20.89 0.67 -10.33
CA SER A 85 19.71 1.12 -9.62
C SER A 85 18.77 -0.02 -9.32
N LYS A 86 17.96 0.15 -8.28
CA LYS A 86 16.94 -0.80 -7.87
C LYS A 86 15.69 -0.04 -7.46
N MET A 87 14.54 -0.50 -7.95
CA MET A 87 13.24 0.00 -7.52
C MET A 87 12.83 -0.69 -6.23
N VAL A 88 12.36 0.10 -5.26
CA VAL A 88 11.84 -0.38 -3.99
C VAL A 88 10.42 0.15 -3.82
N ASP A 89 9.47 -0.76 -3.59
CA ASP A 89 8.09 -0.42 -3.29
C ASP A 89 7.89 -0.39 -1.78
N VAL A 90 7.63 0.80 -1.22
CA VAL A 90 7.34 0.95 0.21
C VAL A 90 5.83 0.77 0.41
N GLN A 91 5.50 -0.40 0.93
CA GLN A 91 4.16 -0.74 1.37
C GLN A 91 3.81 0.08 2.61
N GLN A 92 2.92 1.05 2.41
CA GLN A 92 2.27 1.70 3.52
C GLN A 92 1.17 0.79 4.03
N ASP A 93 1.35 0.27 5.24
CA ASP A 93 0.22 -0.23 5.99
C ASP A 93 -0.58 0.97 6.48
N LEU A 94 -1.63 1.31 5.72
CA LEU A 94 -2.58 2.37 6.08
C LEU A 94 -3.32 2.10 7.40
N THR A 95 -3.09 0.94 8.05
CA THR A 95 -3.65 0.59 9.36
C THR A 95 -2.63 0.70 10.51
N ALA A 96 -1.33 0.84 10.22
CA ALA A 96 -0.26 0.96 11.22
C ALA A 96 -0.29 2.33 11.92
N GLY A 97 -1.18 2.45 12.90
CA GLY A 97 -1.45 3.68 13.66
C GLY A 97 -2.92 3.82 14.04
N LEU A 98 -3.81 3.07 13.39
CA LEU A 98 -5.24 3.16 13.60
C LEU A 98 -5.70 1.94 14.42
N LYS A 99 -5.76 2.10 15.74
CA LYS A 99 -6.26 1.04 16.63
C LYS A 99 -7.78 1.00 16.57
N SER A 100 -8.33 -0.19 16.38
CA SER A 100 -9.74 -0.47 16.66
C SER A 100 -9.99 -0.20 18.15
N GLY A 101 -10.92 0.70 18.47
CA GLY A 101 -11.32 0.98 19.85
C GLY A 101 -10.46 2.00 20.62
N ASP A 102 -9.74 2.91 19.94
CA ASP A 102 -9.05 4.02 20.61
C ASP A 102 -10.05 4.88 21.42
N PRO A 103 -9.79 5.20 22.71
CA PRO A 103 -10.65 6.07 23.51
C PRO A 103 -10.78 7.50 22.97
N ASN A 104 -9.88 7.94 22.09
CA ASN A 104 -9.95 9.23 21.37
C ASN A 104 -10.54 9.09 19.96
N CYS A 105 -11.20 7.96 19.66
CA CYS A 105 -11.79 7.74 18.34
C CYS A 105 -13.05 8.60 18.15
N ASP A 106 -12.94 9.59 17.26
CA ASP A 106 -13.99 10.53 16.88
C ASP A 106 -15.02 9.95 15.89
N ILE A 107 -14.79 8.72 15.41
CA ILE A 107 -15.71 8.05 14.48
C ILE A 107 -16.90 7.49 15.27
N VAL A 108 -18.10 7.98 14.95
CA VAL A 108 -19.36 7.37 15.37
C VAL A 108 -19.85 6.46 14.24
N LEU A 109 -19.67 5.14 14.41
CA LEU A 109 -20.13 4.11 13.46
C LEU A 109 -20.91 3.05 14.24
N THR A 110 -22.20 3.31 14.44
CA THR A 110 -23.15 2.44 15.13
C THR A 110 -23.94 1.59 14.13
N ASN A 111 -24.32 2.21 13.02
CA ASN A 111 -25.12 1.60 11.97
C ASN A 111 -24.82 2.23 10.61
N PHE A 112 -25.30 1.59 9.55
CA PHE A 112 -25.46 2.21 8.23
C PHE A 112 -26.88 2.01 7.72
N LEU A 113 -27.28 2.83 6.76
CA LEU A 113 -28.59 2.80 6.12
C LEU A 113 -28.43 2.30 4.68
N GLU A 114 -29.46 1.61 4.21
CA GLU A 114 -29.57 1.06 2.87
C GLU A 114 -30.82 1.60 2.15
N ALA A 115 -30.69 1.94 0.87
CA ALA A 115 -31.81 2.38 0.04
C ALA A 115 -31.73 1.73 -1.34
N LYS A 116 -32.77 0.98 -1.69
CA LYS A 116 -32.89 0.27 -2.96
C LYS A 116 -33.62 1.15 -3.98
N SER A 117 -33.08 1.21 -5.19
CA SER A 117 -33.66 1.89 -6.34
C SER A 117 -34.39 0.90 -7.24
N SER A 118 -35.33 1.41 -8.04
CA SER A 118 -36.17 0.61 -8.94
C SER A 118 -35.38 -0.10 -10.04
N ASP A 119 -34.15 0.33 -10.31
CA ASP A 119 -33.22 -0.28 -11.27
C ASP A 119 -32.44 -1.47 -10.70
N GLY A 120 -32.74 -1.90 -9.46
CA GLY A 120 -32.04 -2.99 -8.78
C GLY A 120 -30.72 -2.57 -8.14
N THR A 121 -30.39 -1.27 -8.12
CA THR A 121 -29.22 -0.75 -7.41
C THR A 121 -29.56 -0.54 -5.94
N VAL A 122 -28.64 -0.89 -5.04
CA VAL A 122 -28.72 -0.56 -3.61
C VAL A 122 -27.62 0.44 -3.26
N SER A 123 -28.02 1.54 -2.64
CA SER A 123 -27.12 2.55 -2.10
C SER A 123 -26.98 2.40 -0.59
N PHE A 124 -25.79 2.68 -0.07
CA PHE A 124 -25.52 2.62 1.36
C PHE A 124 -24.97 3.97 1.84
N ARG A 125 -25.16 4.26 3.12
CA ARG A 125 -24.52 5.42 3.78
C ARG A 125 -24.42 5.20 5.29
N THR A 126 -23.41 5.77 5.92
CA THR A 126 -23.38 5.85 7.39
C THR A 126 -24.41 6.87 7.88
N GLU A 127 -24.90 6.71 9.12
CA GLU A 127 -25.82 7.69 9.73
C GLU A 127 -25.14 9.06 9.93
N SER A 128 -23.84 9.04 10.25
CA SER A 128 -23.02 10.23 10.41
C SER A 128 -21.99 10.25 9.28
N ALA A 129 -22.20 11.12 8.29
CA ALA A 129 -21.23 11.39 7.24
C ALA A 129 -20.45 12.67 7.57
N SER A 130 -19.13 12.56 7.65
CA SER A 130 -18.22 13.71 7.80
C SER A 130 -17.24 13.76 6.63
N SER A 131 -16.93 14.97 6.16
CA SER A 131 -15.97 15.22 5.07
C SER A 131 -14.54 14.80 5.41
N ASN A 132 -14.25 14.59 6.69
CA ASN A 132 -12.91 14.36 7.21
C ASN A 132 -12.59 12.85 7.28
N LEU A 133 -13.55 12.01 6.89
CA LEU A 133 -13.49 10.57 7.01
C LEU A 133 -13.33 9.95 5.62
N THR A 134 -12.59 8.84 5.58
CA THR A 134 -12.46 8.00 4.40
C THR A 134 -13.23 6.71 4.60
N TYR A 135 -13.76 6.16 3.51
CA TYR A 135 -14.64 5.01 3.53
C TYR A 135 -14.10 3.92 2.62
N GLU A 136 -14.31 2.69 3.04
CA GLU A 136 -14.06 1.49 2.25
C GLU A 136 -15.24 0.56 2.48
N TRP A 137 -16.07 0.42 1.45
CA TRP A 137 -17.25 -0.43 1.43
C TRP A 137 -16.94 -1.69 0.64
N ILE A 138 -17.37 -2.83 1.16
CA ILE A 138 -17.23 -4.14 0.55
C ILE A 138 -18.62 -4.78 0.52
N SER A 139 -19.11 -5.05 -0.68
CA SER A 139 -20.32 -5.84 -0.92
C SER A 139 -19.93 -7.27 -1.24
N SER A 140 -20.51 -8.23 -0.53
CA SER A 140 -20.39 -9.66 -0.82
C SER A 140 -21.69 -10.18 -1.42
N TYR A 141 -21.55 -11.07 -2.40
CA TYR A 141 -22.65 -11.60 -3.20
C TYR A 141 -22.87 -13.09 -2.95
N ALA A 142 -24.04 -13.61 -3.37
CA ALA A 142 -24.41 -15.01 -3.19
C ALA A 142 -23.49 -16.00 -3.92
N ASP A 143 -22.93 -15.60 -5.07
CA ASP A 143 -21.94 -16.37 -5.81
C ASP A 143 -20.53 -16.33 -5.20
N GLY A 144 -20.35 -15.65 -4.08
CA GLY A 144 -19.07 -15.47 -3.39
C GLY A 144 -18.19 -14.37 -3.95
N THR A 145 -18.63 -13.66 -5.00
CA THR A 145 -17.91 -12.49 -5.51
C THR A 145 -18.05 -11.30 -4.56
N THR A 146 -17.13 -10.34 -4.71
CA THR A 146 -17.14 -9.11 -3.92
C THR A 146 -16.94 -7.89 -4.80
N GLN A 147 -17.57 -6.77 -4.43
CA GLN A 147 -17.32 -5.46 -5.04
C GLN A 147 -16.93 -4.45 -3.96
N ASN A 148 -15.98 -3.58 -4.28
CA ASN A 148 -15.49 -2.58 -3.34
C ASN A 148 -15.79 -1.17 -3.84
N SER A 149 -15.96 -0.23 -2.91
CA SER A 149 -16.12 1.19 -3.23
C SER A 149 -15.53 2.07 -2.14
N THR A 150 -14.88 3.15 -2.53
CA THR A 150 -14.40 4.20 -1.60
C THR A 150 -15.33 5.40 -1.54
N ASN A 151 -16.44 5.38 -2.28
CA ASN A 151 -17.44 6.44 -2.24
C ASN A 151 -18.12 6.45 -0.85
N PRO A 152 -18.27 7.60 -0.18
CA PRO A 152 -19.01 7.69 1.08
C PRO A 152 -20.46 7.20 1.00
N GLN A 153 -21.06 7.26 -0.20
CA GLN A 153 -22.36 6.71 -0.51
C GLN A 153 -22.24 5.74 -1.70
N PRO A 154 -21.75 4.51 -1.47
CA PRO A 154 -21.56 3.57 -2.56
C PRO A 154 -22.89 3.12 -3.13
N LYS A 155 -22.84 2.68 -4.38
CA LYS A 155 -23.96 2.07 -5.08
C LYS A 155 -23.48 0.72 -5.60
N PHE A 156 -24.22 -0.33 -5.29
CA PHE A 156 -23.93 -1.68 -5.73
C PHE A 156 -25.14 -2.22 -6.49
N SER A 157 -24.88 -2.90 -7.61
CA SER A 157 -25.94 -3.65 -8.29
C SER A 157 -26.35 -4.84 -7.45
N ASN A 158 -27.65 -5.17 -7.40
CA ASN A 158 -28.20 -6.28 -6.63
C ASN A 158 -29.18 -7.11 -7.50
N PRO A 159 -28.65 -7.89 -8.47
CA PRO A 159 -29.49 -8.67 -9.39
C PRO A 159 -30.17 -9.86 -8.70
N GLU A 160 -31.38 -10.23 -9.15
CA GLU A 160 -32.22 -11.26 -8.51
C GLU A 160 -31.59 -12.68 -8.45
N GLY A 161 -30.61 -12.98 -9.32
CA GLY A 161 -29.88 -14.25 -9.32
C GLY A 161 -28.55 -14.23 -8.55
N ASN A 162 -28.09 -13.06 -8.12
CA ASN A 162 -26.83 -12.91 -7.37
C ASN A 162 -26.95 -11.74 -6.41
N THR A 163 -27.74 -11.92 -5.35
CA THR A 163 -28.06 -10.86 -4.41
C THR A 163 -26.91 -10.60 -3.43
N ILE A 164 -26.91 -9.40 -2.86
CA ILE A 164 -25.98 -8.98 -1.81
C ILE A 164 -26.29 -9.79 -0.54
N THR A 165 -25.30 -10.49 -0.01
CA THR A 165 -25.40 -11.30 1.21
C THR A 165 -24.72 -10.65 2.41
N ALA A 166 -23.79 -9.73 2.20
CA ALA A 166 -23.19 -8.94 3.26
C ALA A 166 -22.69 -7.59 2.75
N ILE A 167 -22.73 -6.60 3.64
CA ILE A 167 -22.07 -5.31 3.46
C ILE A 167 -21.16 -5.07 4.65
N GLU A 168 -19.88 -4.83 4.37
CA GLU A 168 -18.91 -4.34 5.34
C GLU A 168 -18.53 -2.90 4.98
N VAL A 169 -18.48 -2.03 5.99
CA VAL A 169 -17.95 -0.69 5.87
C VAL A 169 -16.82 -0.52 6.86
N LYS A 170 -15.70 0.01 6.36
CA LYS A 170 -14.58 0.47 7.16
C LYS A 170 -14.46 1.97 7.01
N VAL A 171 -14.61 2.68 8.12
CA VAL A 171 -14.49 4.14 8.19
C VAL A 171 -13.17 4.47 8.88
N LYS A 172 -12.38 5.35 8.26
CA LYS A 172 -11.07 5.76 8.77
C LYS A 172 -11.04 7.27 8.97
N SER A 173 -10.66 7.70 10.16
CA SER A 173 -10.25 9.08 10.47
C SER A 173 -8.73 9.14 10.48
N LYS A 174 -8.18 10.31 10.83
CA LYS A 174 -6.74 10.47 11.03
C LYS A 174 -6.21 9.60 12.18
N TYR A 175 -7.06 9.26 13.16
CA TYR A 175 -6.63 8.67 14.43
C TYR A 175 -7.20 7.28 14.71
N CYS A 176 -8.29 6.86 14.07
CA CYS A 176 -8.83 5.52 14.26
C CYS A 176 -9.48 4.92 13.01
N ILE A 177 -9.74 3.61 13.08
CA ILE A 177 -10.59 2.87 12.15
C ILE A 177 -11.74 2.26 12.95
N LYS A 178 -12.95 2.34 12.39
CA LYS A 178 -14.08 1.49 12.81
C LYS A 178 -14.60 0.70 11.62
N SER A 179 -15.00 -0.54 11.89
CA SER A 179 -15.67 -1.39 10.90
C SER A 179 -17.04 -1.79 11.41
N LEU A 180 -17.99 -1.89 10.50
CA LEU A 180 -19.29 -2.49 10.74
C LEU A 180 -19.63 -3.44 9.60
N LYS A 181 -20.26 -4.57 9.94
CA LYS A 181 -20.73 -5.54 8.96
C LYS A 181 -22.19 -5.87 9.24
N LYS A 182 -23.02 -5.83 8.19
CA LYS A 182 -24.35 -6.44 8.19
C LYS A 182 -24.39 -7.60 7.21
N THR A 183 -25.18 -8.61 7.54
CA THR A 183 -25.46 -9.77 6.69
C THR A 183 -26.94 -9.80 6.37
N TYR A 184 -27.27 -10.23 5.17
CA TYR A 184 -28.62 -10.29 4.63
C TYR A 184 -28.95 -11.71 4.23
N SER A 185 -30.20 -12.14 4.48
CA SER A 185 -30.71 -13.37 3.89
C SER A 185 -30.91 -13.17 2.39
N THR A 186 -30.87 -14.27 1.63
CA THR A 186 -31.07 -14.24 0.17
C THR A 186 -32.42 -13.63 -0.24
N ASP A 187 -33.43 -13.71 0.62
CA ASP A 187 -34.78 -13.19 0.38
C ASP A 187 -35.01 -11.77 0.91
N TYR A 188 -34.08 -11.20 1.69
CA TYR A 188 -34.23 -9.87 2.28
C TYR A 188 -34.60 -8.81 1.23
N TRP A 189 -33.88 -8.84 0.10
CA TRP A 189 -34.05 -7.87 -0.98
C TRP A 189 -35.31 -8.08 -1.82
N LYS A 190 -35.99 -9.23 -1.70
CA LYS A 190 -37.27 -9.47 -2.39
C LYS A 190 -38.42 -8.74 -1.70
N SER A 191 -38.31 -8.54 -0.39
CA SER A 191 -39.32 -7.86 0.45
C SER A 191 -39.01 -6.37 0.73
N TYR A 192 -37.87 -5.87 0.23
CA TYR A 192 -37.40 -4.48 0.40
C TYR A 192 -37.67 -3.65 -0.85
#